data_AF-A0A7W9E646-F1
#
_entry.id   AF-A0A7W9E646-F1
#
_cell.length_a   1.000
_cell.length_b   1.000
_cell.length_c   1.000
_cell.angle_alpha   90.00
_cell.angle_beta   90.00
_cell.angle_gamma   90.00
#
_symmetry.space_group_name_H-M   'P 1'
#
loop_
_entity.id
_entity.type
_entity.pdbx_description
1 polymer ?
#
loop_
_entity_poly.entity_id
_entity_poly.type
_entity_poly.pdbx_seq_one_letter_code
_entity_poly.pdbx_strand_id
1 'polypeptide(L)'
;MIEAALSTASPEDMDFFQAMATDDGPSATGDIGRRLGAKTNLVANYRARLLAAGLMETAGYGIVDFAMPGPRRYLRSKHTA
;
A
#
# COMPACT_ATOMS: atom_id res chain seq x y z
N MET A 1 -5.52 -16.34 -3.81
CA MET A 1 -5.73 -15.35 -4.90
C MET A 1 -5.16 -13.96 -4.54
N ILE A 2 -4.00 -13.86 -3.86
CA ILE A 2 -3.33 -12.56 -3.59
C ILE A 2 -2.71 -12.01 -4.87
N GLU A 3 -2.13 -12.90 -5.68
CA GLU A 3 -1.49 -12.58 -6.96
C GLU A 3 -2.48 -11.95 -7.95
N ALA A 4 -3.73 -12.41 -8.00
CA ALA A 4 -4.77 -11.84 -8.86
C ALA A 4 -5.12 -10.39 -8.47
N ALA A 5 -5.30 -10.11 -7.18
CA ALA A 5 -5.61 -8.76 -6.68
C ALA A 5 -4.44 -7.78 -6.91
N LEU A 6 -3.20 -8.26 -6.80
CA LEU A 6 -2.01 -7.45 -7.09
C LEU A 6 -1.71 -7.34 -8.59
N SER A 7 -2.13 -8.31 -9.41
CA SER A 7 -1.88 -8.29 -10.87
C SER A 7 -2.64 -7.20 -11.62
N THR A 8 -3.72 -6.69 -11.03
CA THR A 8 -4.50 -5.57 -11.59
C THR A 8 -4.00 -4.21 -11.12
N ALA A 9 -3.03 -4.17 -10.20
CA ALA A 9 -2.48 -2.93 -9.67
C ALA A 9 -1.63 -2.22 -10.72
N SER A 10 -1.75 -0.89 -10.83
CA SER A 10 -0.82 -0.13 -11.67
C SER A 10 0.60 -0.17 -11.07
N PRO A 11 1.65 0.16 -11.85
CA PRO A 11 3.01 0.28 -11.30
C PRO A 11 3.06 1.20 -10.07
N GLU A 12 2.34 2.32 -10.13
CA GLU A 12 2.24 3.28 -9.03
C GLU A 12 1.51 2.72 -7.79
N ASP A 13 0.48 1.89 -7.98
CA ASP A 13 -0.16 1.17 -6.86
C ASP A 13 0.81 0.18 -6.23
N MET A 14 1.64 -0.48 -7.05
CA MET A 14 2.65 -1.41 -6.57
C MET A 14 3.70 -0.69 -5.72
N ASP A 15 4.18 0.47 -6.15
CA ASP A 15 5.11 1.29 -5.37
C ASP A 15 4.48 1.68 -4.02
N PHE A 16 3.21 2.06 -4.01
CA PHE A 16 2.47 2.36 -2.78
C PHE A 16 2.38 1.15 -1.85
N PHE A 17 2.05 -0.03 -2.38
CA PHE A 17 1.99 -1.26 -1.61
C PHE A 17 3.36 -1.70 -1.09
N GLN A 18 4.43 -1.52 -1.86
CA GLN A 18 5.80 -1.80 -1.40
C GLN A 18 6.20 -0.86 -0.26
N ALA A 19 5.87 0.42 -0.38
CA ALA A 19 6.11 1.39 0.68
C ALA A 19 5.34 1.03 1.97
N MET A 20 4.09 0.56 1.88
CA MET A 20 3.34 0.02 3.03
C MET A 20 3.96 -1.25 3.59
N ALA A 21 4.36 -2.16 2.71
CA ALA A 21 4.93 -3.44 3.10
C ALA A 21 6.27 -3.29 3.84
N THR A 22 6.91 -2.12 3.81
CA THR A 22 8.08 -1.81 4.64
C THR A 22 7.75 -1.85 6.14
N ASP A 23 6.51 -1.52 6.54
CA ASP A 23 6.08 -1.62 7.93
C ASP A 23 5.55 -3.01 8.26
N ASP A 24 5.81 -3.48 9.49
CA ASP A 24 5.30 -4.78 9.97
C ASP A 24 3.80 -4.76 10.26
N GLY A 25 3.22 -3.58 10.41
CA GLY A 25 1.80 -3.36 10.69
C GLY A 25 1.23 -2.20 9.88
N PRO A 26 0.14 -1.59 10.35
CA PRO A 26 -0.46 -0.42 9.69
C PRO A 26 0.55 0.70 9.45
N SER A 27 0.44 1.36 8.30
CA SER A 27 1.37 2.38 7.83
C SER A 27 0.75 3.76 7.90
N ALA A 28 1.51 4.76 8.34
CA ALA A 28 1.10 6.15 8.25
C ALA A 28 1.23 6.66 6.82
N THR A 29 0.18 7.30 6.29
CA THR A 29 0.17 7.83 4.91
C THR A 29 1.24 8.89 4.69
N GLY A 30 1.57 9.66 5.73
CA GLY A 30 2.69 10.60 5.70
C GLY A 30 4.04 9.91 5.49
N ASP A 31 4.28 8.77 6.14
CA ASP A 31 5.52 8.01 5.99
C ASP A 31 5.61 7.31 4.64
N ILE A 32 4.49 6.77 4.14
CA ILE A 32 4.39 6.25 2.77
C ILE A 32 4.78 7.35 1.77
N GLY A 33 4.22 8.55 1.92
CA GLY A 33 4.55 9.69 1.06
C GLY A 33 6.04 10.05 1.08
N ARG A 34 6.66 10.05 2.27
CA ARG A 34 8.10 10.29 2.42
C ARG A 34 8.95 9.23 1.72
N ARG A 35 8.61 7.95 1.86
CA ARG A 35 9.32 6.83 1.20
C ARG A 35 9.26 6.93 -0.32
N LEU A 36 8.11 7.35 -0.85
CA LEU A 36 7.88 7.51 -2.29
C LEU A 36 8.40 8.84 -2.86
N GLY A 37 8.84 9.78 -2.01
CA GLY A 37 9.11 11.15 -2.45
C GLY A 37 7.88 11.87 -3.03
N ALA A 38 6.68 11.42 -2.67
CA ALA A 38 5.41 11.85 -3.24
C ALA A 38 4.82 13.05 -2.49
N LYS A 39 4.16 13.94 -3.23
CA LYS A 39 3.41 15.07 -2.65
C LYS A 39 2.17 14.56 -1.90
N THR A 40 1.77 15.24 -0.84
CA THR A 40 0.60 14.87 0.00
C THR A 40 -0.68 14.65 -0.81
N ASN A 41 -0.95 15.49 -1.82
CA ASN A 41 -2.14 15.34 -2.67
C ASN A 41 -2.11 14.04 -3.48
N LEU A 42 -0.92 13.65 -3.97
CA LEU A 42 -0.75 12.43 -4.72
C LEU A 42 -0.99 11.20 -3.82
N VAL A 43 -0.43 11.22 -2.61
CA VAL A 43 -0.65 10.18 -1.58
C VAL A 43 -2.13 10.07 -1.22
N ALA A 44 -2.83 11.20 -1.06
CA ALA A 44 -4.25 11.22 -0.74
C ALA A 44 -5.10 10.61 -1.87
N ASN A 45 -4.75 10.87 -3.14
CA ASN A 45 -5.42 10.28 -4.30
C ASN A 45 -5.23 8.76 -4.35
N TYR A 46 -3.99 8.26 -4.18
CA TYR A 46 -3.74 6.82 -4.14
C TYR A 46 -4.48 6.15 -2.99
N ARG A 47 -4.44 6.74 -1.80
CA ARG A 47 -5.20 6.25 -0.65
C ARG A 47 -6.70 6.12 -0.98
N ALA A 48 -7.32 7.17 -1.52
CA ALA A 48 -8.75 7.14 -1.84
C ALA A 48 -9.09 6.06 -2.87
N ARG A 49 -8.29 5.95 -3.93
CA ARG A 49 -8.47 4.93 -4.99
C ARG A 49 -8.36 3.51 -4.44
N LEU A 50 -7.32 3.25 -3.66
CA LEU A 50 -7.01 1.91 -3.17
C LEU A 50 -7.94 1.46 -2.03
N LEU A 51 -8.46 2.39 -1.24
CA LEU A 51 -9.58 2.15 -0.32
C LEU A 51 -10.86 1.80 -1.10
N ALA A 52 -11.19 2.57 -2.15
CA ALA A 52 -12.38 2.32 -2.97
C ALA A 52 -12.31 0.97 -3.71
N ALA A 53 -11.10 0.53 -4.09
CA ALA A 53 -10.85 -0.78 -4.68
C ALA A 53 -10.90 -1.95 -3.67
N GLY A 54 -11.01 -1.67 -2.36
CA GLY A 54 -10.98 -2.69 -1.31
C GLY A 54 -9.63 -3.38 -1.15
N LEU A 55 -8.54 -2.77 -1.62
CA LEU A 55 -7.18 -3.29 -1.47
C LEU A 55 -6.52 -2.83 -0.17
N MET A 56 -7.04 -1.73 0.41
CA MET A 56 -6.65 -1.19 1.70
C MET A 56 -7.87 -0.93 2.59
N GLU A 57 -7.60 -0.76 3.88
CA GLU A 57 -8.55 -0.30 4.88
C GLU A 57 -7.94 0.76 5.79
N THR A 58 -8.78 1.50 6.50
CA THR A 58 -8.33 2.48 7.49
C THR A 58 -8.08 1.83 8.83
N ALA A 59 -6.88 2.01 9.38
CA ALA A 59 -6.50 1.48 10.70
C ALA A 59 -6.36 2.59 11.77
N GLY A 60 -6.74 3.82 11.44
CA GLY A 60 -6.67 4.98 12.33
C GLY A 60 -6.62 6.30 11.56
N TYR A 61 -6.48 7.42 12.27
CA TYR A 61 -6.35 8.74 11.63
C TYR A 61 -5.05 8.81 10.81
N GLY A 62 -5.17 8.88 9.48
CA GLY A 62 -4.02 8.89 8.59
C GLY A 62 -3.23 7.56 8.52
N ILE A 63 -3.78 6.49 9.09
CA ILE A 63 -3.15 5.16 9.12
C ILE A 63 -3.95 4.20 8.23
N VAL A 64 -3.25 3.40 7.44
CA VAL A 64 -3.83 2.41 6.52
C VAL A 64 -3.20 1.04 6.68
N ASP A 65 -3.99 0.01 6.41
CA ASP A 65 -3.53 -1.38 6.36
C ASP A 65 -4.03 -2.03 5.05
N PHE A 66 -3.44 -3.15 4.66
CA PHE A 66 -3.98 -4.01 3.62
C PHE A 66 -5.31 -4.60 4.09
N ALA A 67 -6.33 -4.56 3.23
CA ALA A 67 -7.64 -5.11 3.53
C ALA A 67 -7.66 -6.66 3.66
N MET A 68 -6.53 -7.32 3.40
CA MET A 68 -6.39 -8.76 3.50
C MET A 68 -5.02 -9.16 4.06
N PRO A 69 -4.93 -10.29 4.77
CA PRO A 69 -3.66 -10.80 5.28
C PRO A 69 -2.79 -11.39 4.17
N GLY A 70 -1.46 -11.25 4.29
CA GLY A 70 -0.48 -11.87 3.39
C GLY A 70 0.21 -10.97 2.34
N PRO A 71 -0.39 -9.88 1.80
CA PRO A 71 0.26 -9.00 0.83
C PRO A 71 1.62 -8.48 1.31
N ARG A 72 1.74 -8.07 2.57
CA ARG A 72 3.03 -7.64 3.16
C ARG A 72 4.14 -8.66 2.93
N ARG A 73 3.89 -9.90 3.35
CA ARG A 73 4.86 -10.99 3.24
C ARG A 73 5.17 -11.28 1.77
N TYR A 74 4.15 -11.32 0.92
CA TYR A 74 4.31 -11.57 -0.52
C TYR A 74 5.18 -10.50 -1.19
N LEU A 75 4.90 -9.22 -0.92
CA LEU A 75 5.62 -8.08 -1.49
C LEU A 75 7.07 -8.02 -1.03
N ARG A 76 7.35 -8.32 0.25
CA ARG A 76 8.72 -8.43 0.77
C ARG A 76 9.49 -9.57 0.11
N SER A 77 8.87 -10.73 -0.06
CA SER A 77 9.52 -11.89 -0.69
C SER A 77 9.86 -11.65 -2.16
N LYS A 78 9.09 -10.83 -2.89
CA LYS A 78 9.35 -10.49 -4.30
C LYS A 78 10.45 -9.44 -4.49
N HIS A 79 10.86 -8.75 -3.42
CA HIS A 79 11.95 -7.77 -3.45
C HIS A 79 13.35 -8.41 -3.20
N THR A 80 13.41 -9.74 -3.04
CA THR A 80 14.66 -10.49 -2.73
C THR A 80 15.15 -11.34 -3.91
N ALA A 81 15.02 -10.84 -5.15
CA ALA A 81 15.55 -11.50 -6.35
C ALA A 81 16.33 -10.50 -7.20
#